data_AF-A0A176QE40-F1
#
_entry.id   AF-A0A176QE40-F1
#
_cell.length_a   1.000
_cell.length_b   1.000
_cell.length_c   1.000
_cell.angle_alpha   90.00
_cell.angle_beta   90.00
_cell.angle_gamma   90.00
#
_symmetry.space_group_name_H-M   'P 1'
#
loop_
_entity.id
_entity.type
_entity.pdbx_description
1 polymer ?
#
loop_
_entity_poly.entity_id
_entity_poly.type
_entity_poly.pdbx_seq_one_letter_code
_entity_poly.pdbx_strand_id
1 'polypeptide(L)'
;MINGIKVKRPEKQDLANDIADSLQIVRPRVSSGASVDSMFLEEVYQAITGHPSAAKGAYRTVEAVLDALGLSYDAFWDTSESSPTGGSTVTTRAYSRIRTGITKIPRCFILNVTDAPAGAKWETTHESSYHYDETVSGRLPLNDAGPGSRVIYYSTSKSKKNPMHFNACAEIDYVAGGWSGPWATDLKDYREFPAPVPSKDVTIEGWNRQNAITEIKWETYVELVGAGGLSATHETHAGSTPDPTDSVDDPGGSQVARKAINAFAGSDDPAPLDVPSLPTKVGTSTLPTPPSYIETPEGVQTTRGTYLPSLTSNPGENKLAEHRAVDLATLALTKAGWTLHRDCQSDGVGYDLDFLKNGEHLHVEVKGIKASKLTFNLTPKEYWRAETDDRWVVVAVTNVLAPTPEVHLLTRDRVVAANRVVTGFRLIL
;
A
#
# COMPACT_ATOMS: atom_id res chain seq x y z
N MET A 1 17.89 -13.71 -34.24
CA MET A 1 17.26 -14.81 -33.50
C MET A 1 17.57 -14.59 -32.03
N ILE A 2 16.54 -14.53 -31.19
CA ILE A 2 16.62 -14.25 -29.75
C ILE A 2 16.70 -15.58 -29.00
N ASN A 3 17.66 -15.71 -28.09
CA ASN A 3 17.86 -16.92 -27.29
C ASN A 3 17.62 -16.59 -25.80
N GLY A 4 16.40 -16.81 -25.35
CA GLY A 4 15.97 -16.53 -23.99
C GLY A 4 16.09 -17.71 -23.04
N ILE A 5 15.93 -17.43 -21.74
CA ILE A 5 15.95 -18.43 -20.68
C ILE A 5 14.74 -18.21 -19.76
N LYS A 6 13.96 -19.28 -19.53
CA LYS A 6 12.92 -19.29 -18.51
C LYS A 6 13.55 -19.34 -17.12
N VAL A 7 13.01 -18.56 -16.19
CA VAL A 7 13.38 -18.60 -14.78
C VAL A 7 12.54 -19.67 -14.07
N LYS A 8 13.21 -20.55 -13.32
CA LYS A 8 12.53 -21.41 -12.34
C LYS A 8 12.05 -20.51 -11.19
N ARG A 9 10.81 -20.70 -10.73
CA ARG A 9 10.29 -19.96 -9.56
C ARG A 9 11.31 -20.07 -8.41
N PRO A 10 11.87 -18.95 -7.94
CA PRO A 10 12.79 -18.99 -6.82
C PRO A 10 12.01 -19.32 -5.55
N GLU A 11 12.58 -20.20 -4.72
CA GLU A 11 12.09 -20.39 -3.36
C GLU A 11 12.55 -19.23 -2.48
N LYS A 12 11.97 -19.11 -1.28
CA LYS A 12 12.35 -18.06 -0.33
C LYS A 12 13.86 -18.07 -0.04
N GLN A 13 14.45 -19.26 0.07
CA GLN A 13 15.88 -19.39 0.32
C GLN A 13 16.73 -18.95 -0.87
N ASP A 14 16.28 -19.21 -2.10
CA ASP A 14 16.99 -18.75 -3.30
C ASP A 14 17.08 -17.23 -3.30
N LEU A 15 15.97 -16.55 -3.02
CA LEU A 15 15.93 -15.09 -2.92
C LEU A 15 16.79 -14.55 -1.79
N ALA A 16 16.78 -15.20 -0.62
CA ALA A 16 17.60 -14.79 0.52
C ALA A 16 19.10 -14.96 0.22
N ASN A 17 19.50 -16.05 -0.45
CA ASN A 17 20.87 -16.26 -0.91
C ASN A 17 21.30 -15.19 -1.93
N ASP A 18 20.44 -14.88 -2.91
CA ASP A 18 20.71 -13.83 -3.91
C ASP A 18 20.92 -12.46 -3.25
N ILE A 19 20.12 -12.13 -2.24
CA ILE A 19 20.27 -10.90 -1.45
C ILE A 19 21.60 -10.91 -0.71
N ALA A 20 21.93 -12.02 -0.04
CA ALA A 20 23.17 -12.14 0.71
C ALA A 20 24.40 -11.96 -0.19
N ASP A 21 24.40 -12.62 -1.35
CA ASP A 21 25.47 -12.52 -2.32
C ASP A 21 25.61 -11.10 -2.88
N SER A 22 24.49 -10.42 -3.15
CA SER A 22 24.48 -9.05 -3.67
C SER A 22 25.02 -8.03 -2.67
N LEU A 23 24.78 -8.26 -1.37
CA LEU A 23 25.26 -7.40 -0.28
C LEU A 23 26.58 -7.85 0.33
N GLN A 24 27.15 -8.97 -0.13
CA GLN A 24 28.36 -9.59 0.44
C GLN A 24 28.22 -9.92 1.95
N ILE A 25 27.03 -10.36 2.38
CA ILE A 25 26.75 -10.80 3.75
C ILE A 25 26.63 -12.33 3.83
N VAL A 26 26.52 -12.87 5.05
CA VAL A 26 26.44 -14.31 5.26
C VAL A 26 25.09 -14.84 4.79
N ARG A 27 25.10 -15.91 3.98
CA ARG A 27 23.86 -16.58 3.56
C ARG A 27 23.11 -17.12 4.79
N PRO A 28 21.79 -16.89 4.89
CA PRO A 28 21.04 -17.28 6.06
C PRO A 28 20.77 -18.78 6.08
N ARG A 29 20.59 -19.32 7.29
CA ARG A 29 20.11 -20.70 7.48
C ARG A 29 18.59 -20.73 7.33
N VAL A 30 18.10 -21.77 6.67
CA VAL A 30 16.65 -22.08 6.61
C VAL A 30 16.32 -23.05 7.73
N SER A 31 15.31 -22.73 8.53
CA SER A 31 14.69 -23.75 9.38
C SER A 31 13.87 -24.73 8.53
N SER A 32 13.52 -25.89 9.09
CA SER A 32 12.69 -26.91 8.43
C SER A 32 11.34 -26.40 7.92
N GLY A 33 10.88 -25.24 8.39
CA GLY A 33 9.64 -24.58 7.96
C GLY A 33 9.81 -23.55 6.85
N ALA A 34 10.91 -23.58 6.07
CA ALA A 34 11.20 -22.59 5.02
C ALA A 34 11.21 -21.13 5.54
N SER A 35 11.49 -20.96 6.83
CA SER A 35 11.63 -19.65 7.46
C SER A 35 13.11 -19.28 7.49
N VAL A 36 13.38 -18.07 7.01
CA VAL A 36 14.70 -17.44 7.05
C VAL A 36 14.86 -16.83 8.44
N ASP A 37 16.05 -16.97 9.02
CA ASP A 37 16.39 -16.41 10.32
C ASP A 37 16.08 -14.90 10.36
N SER A 38 15.39 -14.43 11.40
CA SER A 38 15.07 -13.01 11.58
C SER A 38 16.32 -12.13 11.66
N MET A 39 17.45 -12.67 12.13
CA MET A 39 18.73 -11.96 12.17
C MET A 39 19.24 -11.59 10.78
N PHE A 40 18.85 -12.33 9.74
CA PHE A 40 19.25 -12.04 8.37
C PHE A 40 18.75 -10.67 7.89
N LEU A 41 17.51 -10.30 8.24
CA LEU A 41 16.94 -9.03 7.83
C LEU A 41 17.62 -7.84 8.52
N GLU A 42 18.11 -8.04 9.75
CA GLU A 42 18.95 -7.06 10.44
C GLU A 42 20.28 -6.85 9.73
N GLU A 43 20.93 -7.94 9.30
CA GLU A 43 22.17 -7.87 8.51
C GLU A 43 21.95 -7.19 7.15
N VAL A 44 20.82 -7.46 6.48
CA VAL A 44 20.42 -6.78 5.24
C VAL A 44 20.23 -5.29 5.48
N TYR A 45 19.48 -4.91 6.53
CA TYR A 45 19.27 -3.50 6.86
C TYR A 45 20.59 -2.79 7.16
N GLN A 46 21.46 -3.41 7.95
CA GLN A 46 22.77 -2.87 8.29
C GLN A 46 23.68 -2.75 7.07
N ALA A 47 23.65 -3.70 6.15
CA ALA A 47 24.43 -3.61 4.92
C ALA A 47 23.96 -2.48 3.99
N ILE A 48 22.65 -2.20 3.95
CA ILE A 48 22.08 -1.11 3.14
C ILE A 48 22.35 0.27 3.77
N THR A 49 22.23 0.39 5.09
CA THR A 49 22.22 1.70 5.78
C THR A 49 23.52 2.04 6.52
N GLY A 50 24.38 1.04 6.79
CA GLY A 50 25.56 1.17 7.64
C GLY A 50 25.27 1.12 9.15
N HIS A 51 24.02 0.94 9.58
CA HIS A 51 23.61 0.99 10.98
C HIS A 51 22.66 -0.17 11.35
N PRO A 52 22.68 -0.66 12.61
CA PRO A 52 21.72 -1.66 13.05
C PRO A 52 20.30 -1.10 13.08
N SER A 53 19.29 -1.92 12.83
CA SER A 53 17.90 -1.47 12.92
C SER A 53 17.49 -1.25 14.38
N ALA A 54 16.68 -0.22 14.61
CA ALA A 54 15.96 -0.04 15.87
C ALA A 54 14.62 -0.81 15.89
N ALA A 55 14.24 -1.41 14.76
CA ALA A 55 12.99 -2.14 14.60
C ALA A 55 12.94 -3.38 15.50
N LYS A 56 11.77 -3.67 16.05
CA LYS A 56 11.55 -4.85 16.89
C LYS A 56 10.77 -5.91 16.13
N GLY A 57 11.44 -7.01 15.81
CA GLY A 57 10.83 -8.18 15.17
C GLY A 57 10.80 -8.09 13.65
N ALA A 58 10.67 -9.26 13.01
CA ALA A 58 10.89 -9.42 11.57
C ALA A 58 10.06 -8.48 10.69
N TYR A 59 8.81 -8.20 11.05
CA TYR A 59 7.93 -7.34 10.26
C TYR A 59 8.39 -5.89 10.20
N ARG A 60 8.77 -5.34 11.35
CA ARG A 60 9.29 -3.98 11.44
C ARG A 60 10.67 -3.88 10.80
N THR A 61 11.48 -4.93 10.87
CA THR A 61 12.75 -4.97 10.15
C THR A 61 12.53 -5.00 8.63
N VAL A 62 11.57 -5.78 8.11
CA VAL A 62 11.20 -5.75 6.67
C VAL A 62 10.71 -4.37 6.24
N GLU A 63 9.82 -3.76 7.02
CA GLU A 63 9.32 -2.40 6.77
C GLU A 63 10.50 -1.42 6.67
N ALA A 64 11.44 -1.46 7.61
CA ALA A 64 12.63 -0.62 7.60
C ALA A 64 13.56 -0.90 6.40
N VAL A 65 13.75 -2.17 6.01
CA VAL A 65 14.55 -2.54 4.83
C VAL A 65 13.91 -2.00 3.55
N LEU A 66 12.60 -2.16 3.38
CA LEU A 66 11.89 -1.66 2.20
C LEU A 66 11.94 -0.13 2.14
N ASP A 67 11.72 0.56 3.26
CA ASP A 67 11.82 2.02 3.35
C ASP A 67 13.24 2.51 2.99
N ALA A 68 14.28 1.86 3.49
CA ALA A 68 15.68 2.16 3.13
C ALA A 68 16.00 1.96 1.63
N LEU A 69 15.22 1.11 0.94
CA LEU A 69 15.31 0.90 -0.50
C LEU A 69 14.39 1.82 -1.32
N GLY A 70 13.65 2.71 -0.66
CA GLY A 70 12.66 3.60 -1.29
C GLY A 70 11.39 2.87 -1.74
N LEU A 71 11.01 1.79 -1.06
CA LEU A 71 9.86 0.94 -1.40
C LEU A 71 8.82 0.99 -0.27
N SER A 72 7.54 1.10 -0.62
CA SER A 72 6.45 1.07 0.35
C SER A 72 6.24 -0.32 0.95
N TYR A 73 6.08 -0.41 2.27
CA TYR A 73 5.70 -1.65 2.97
C TYR A 73 4.19 -1.92 2.85
N ASP A 74 3.81 -3.18 2.64
CA ASP A 74 2.43 -3.65 2.64
C ASP A 74 2.28 -4.91 3.51
N ALA A 75 1.57 -4.80 4.63
CA ALA A 75 1.31 -5.88 5.58
C ALA A 75 0.48 -7.05 5.02
N PHE A 76 -0.28 -6.84 3.94
CA PHE A 76 -1.01 -7.91 3.23
C PHE A 76 -0.11 -8.67 2.26
N TRP A 77 1.02 -8.09 1.87
CA TRP A 77 1.84 -8.61 0.78
C TRP A 77 3.22 -9.09 1.25
N ASP A 78 3.90 -8.26 2.02
CA ASP A 78 5.28 -8.47 2.45
C ASP A 78 5.37 -9.39 3.67
N THR A 79 4.30 -9.47 4.46
CA THR A 79 4.27 -10.26 5.70
C THR A 79 2.96 -11.03 5.84
N SER A 80 2.92 -11.93 6.84
CA SER A 80 1.69 -12.58 7.27
C SER A 80 0.93 -11.82 8.36
N GLU A 81 1.21 -10.52 8.58
CA GLU A 81 0.51 -9.69 9.57
C GLU A 81 -1.01 -9.71 9.33
N SER A 82 -1.42 -9.65 8.05
CA SER A 82 -2.83 -9.68 7.66
C SER A 82 -3.32 -11.07 7.24
N SER A 83 -2.57 -12.15 7.54
CA SER A 83 -3.01 -13.50 7.19
C SER A 83 -4.11 -13.99 8.15
N PRO A 84 -5.22 -14.59 7.65
CA PRO A 84 -6.29 -15.12 8.51
C PRO A 84 -5.84 -16.17 9.51
N THR A 85 -4.80 -16.94 9.16
CA THR A 85 -4.28 -18.00 10.02
C THR A 85 -3.36 -17.49 11.13
N GLY A 86 -3.06 -16.18 11.13
CA GLY A 86 -1.95 -15.62 11.91
C GLY A 86 -0.60 -16.14 11.42
N GLY A 87 0.46 -15.41 11.75
CA GLY A 87 1.84 -15.81 11.47
C GLY A 87 2.82 -14.72 11.87
N SER A 88 4.10 -15.08 11.97
CA SER A 88 5.24 -14.17 12.16
C SER A 88 6.22 -14.25 10.97
N THR A 89 5.70 -14.58 9.78
CA THR A 89 6.52 -14.98 8.63
C THR A 89 6.61 -13.88 7.59
N VAL A 90 7.84 -13.58 7.19
CA VAL A 90 8.12 -12.73 6.02
C VAL A 90 7.89 -13.55 4.75
N THR A 91 7.14 -13.00 3.80
CA THR A 91 6.68 -13.73 2.61
C THR A 91 7.78 -13.81 1.55
N THR A 92 7.63 -14.73 0.59
CA THR A 92 8.49 -14.77 -0.62
C THR A 92 8.41 -13.45 -1.39
N ARG A 93 7.26 -12.76 -1.35
CA ARG A 93 7.03 -11.45 -1.98
C ARG A 93 7.95 -10.38 -1.41
N ALA A 94 8.05 -10.26 -0.08
CA ALA A 94 8.98 -9.35 0.59
C ALA A 94 10.42 -9.57 0.12
N TYR A 95 10.93 -10.81 0.17
CA TYR A 95 12.28 -11.12 -0.29
C TYR A 95 12.47 -10.81 -1.78
N SER A 96 11.47 -11.07 -2.61
CA SER A 96 11.51 -10.73 -4.05
C SER A 96 11.65 -9.22 -4.26
N ARG A 97 10.92 -8.40 -3.49
CA ARG A 97 10.99 -6.94 -3.55
C ARG A 97 12.32 -6.41 -3.03
N ILE A 98 12.81 -6.92 -1.90
CA ILE A 98 14.14 -6.56 -1.35
C ILE A 98 15.23 -6.86 -2.37
N ARG A 99 15.24 -8.07 -2.95
CA ARG A 99 16.20 -8.47 -4.00
C ARG A 99 16.15 -7.52 -5.20
N THR A 100 14.94 -7.16 -5.65
CA THR A 100 14.75 -6.21 -6.75
C THR A 100 15.27 -4.82 -6.39
N GLY A 101 14.99 -4.35 -5.17
CA GLY A 101 15.44 -3.04 -4.68
C GLY A 101 16.97 -2.93 -4.56
N ILE A 102 17.64 -4.02 -4.17
CA ILE A 102 19.11 -4.10 -4.06
C ILE A 102 19.75 -4.21 -5.45
N THR A 103 19.31 -5.18 -6.25
CA THR A 103 19.95 -5.49 -7.56
C THR A 103 19.57 -4.50 -8.66
N LYS A 104 18.45 -3.77 -8.49
CA LYS A 104 17.80 -2.96 -9.52
C LYS A 104 17.41 -3.74 -10.78
N ILE A 105 17.33 -5.07 -10.68
CA ILE A 105 16.93 -5.96 -11.77
C ILE A 105 15.49 -6.42 -11.51
N PRO A 106 14.51 -5.99 -12.33
CA PRO A 106 13.12 -6.38 -12.14
C PRO A 106 12.89 -7.83 -12.55
N ARG A 107 11.85 -8.44 -11.97
CA ARG A 107 11.35 -9.74 -12.44
C ARG A 107 10.58 -9.53 -13.73
N CYS A 108 10.74 -10.43 -14.68
CA CYS A 108 10.19 -10.28 -16.02
C CYS A 108 9.30 -11.46 -16.38
N PHE A 109 8.15 -11.18 -16.96
CA PHE A 109 7.15 -12.19 -17.28
C PHE A 109 6.68 -12.10 -18.72
N ILE A 110 6.34 -13.24 -19.29
CA ILE A 110 5.52 -13.35 -20.49
C ILE A 110 4.10 -13.64 -20.04
N LEU A 111 3.15 -12.83 -20.52
CA LEU A 111 1.72 -13.02 -20.34
C LEU A 111 1.12 -13.43 -21.69
N ASN A 112 0.54 -14.62 -21.76
CA ASN A 112 -0.18 -15.06 -22.94
C ASN A 112 -1.51 -14.30 -23.08
N VAL A 113 -1.78 -13.87 -24.31
CA VAL A 113 -3.03 -13.20 -24.73
C VAL A 113 -3.75 -14.10 -25.73
N THR A 114 -5.06 -14.30 -25.60
CA THR A 114 -5.82 -15.20 -26.48
C THR A 114 -7.29 -14.81 -26.62
N ASP A 115 -7.80 -14.81 -27.87
CA ASP A 115 -9.24 -14.68 -28.16
C ASP A 115 -10.02 -15.98 -27.92
N ALA A 116 -9.36 -17.07 -27.50
CA ALA A 116 -10.05 -18.31 -27.18
C ALA A 116 -10.90 -18.14 -25.90
N PRO A 117 -12.16 -18.64 -25.85
CA PRO A 117 -13.06 -18.40 -24.71
C PRO A 117 -12.49 -18.75 -23.34
N ALA A 118 -11.63 -19.78 -23.27
CA ALA A 118 -11.02 -20.22 -22.02
C ALA A 118 -10.03 -19.20 -21.42
N GLY A 119 -9.33 -18.43 -22.26
CA GLY A 119 -8.37 -17.40 -21.82
C GLY A 119 -8.92 -15.98 -21.91
N ALA A 120 -9.79 -15.70 -22.88
CA ALA A 120 -10.37 -14.37 -23.09
C ALA A 120 -11.13 -13.83 -21.85
N LYS A 121 -11.65 -14.71 -20.99
CA LYS A 121 -12.31 -14.31 -19.72
C LYS A 121 -11.38 -13.57 -18.74
N TRP A 122 -10.07 -13.67 -18.94
CA TRP A 122 -9.03 -13.07 -18.11
C TRP A 122 -8.51 -11.72 -18.65
N GLU A 123 -8.85 -11.40 -19.90
CA GLU A 123 -8.24 -10.33 -20.68
C GLU A 123 -9.24 -9.22 -21.02
N THR A 124 -9.96 -8.73 -20.01
CA THR A 124 -10.99 -7.69 -20.21
C THR A 124 -10.39 -6.32 -20.52
N THR A 125 -9.21 -6.00 -19.97
CA THR A 125 -8.53 -4.69 -20.12
C THR A 125 -7.00 -4.85 -20.08
N HIS A 126 -6.41 -5.59 -21.02
CA HIS A 126 -4.97 -5.92 -21.01
C HIS A 126 -4.01 -4.71 -20.98
N GLU A 127 -4.46 -3.51 -21.33
CA GLU A 127 -3.66 -2.29 -21.21
C GLU A 127 -3.45 -1.85 -19.76
N SER A 128 -4.37 -2.20 -18.85
CA SER A 128 -4.38 -1.70 -17.46
C SER A 128 -4.46 -2.81 -16.41
N SER A 129 -4.94 -4.00 -16.75
CA SER A 129 -5.04 -5.11 -15.81
C SER A 129 -4.99 -6.49 -16.48
N TYR A 130 -4.48 -7.48 -15.74
CA TYR A 130 -4.46 -8.89 -16.12
C TYR A 130 -5.07 -9.74 -15.00
N HIS A 131 -6.22 -10.36 -15.26
CA HIS A 131 -6.94 -11.15 -14.25
C HIS A 131 -6.56 -12.63 -14.34
N TYR A 132 -6.54 -13.35 -13.22
CA TYR A 132 -6.29 -14.80 -13.23
C TYR A 132 -6.76 -15.45 -11.93
N ASP A 133 -6.91 -16.78 -11.95
CA ASP A 133 -7.34 -17.55 -10.79
C ASP A 133 -6.38 -18.71 -10.48
N GLU A 134 -6.82 -19.61 -9.61
CA GLU A 134 -6.03 -20.74 -9.16
C GLU A 134 -5.76 -21.80 -10.24
N THR A 135 -6.49 -21.74 -11.36
CA THR A 135 -6.31 -22.67 -12.48
C THR A 135 -5.23 -22.19 -13.45
N VAL A 136 -4.84 -20.92 -13.38
CA VAL A 136 -3.86 -20.33 -14.28
C VAL A 136 -2.44 -20.81 -13.95
N SER A 137 -1.76 -21.33 -14.97
CA SER A 137 -0.39 -21.84 -14.88
C SER A 137 0.62 -20.69 -14.81
N GLY A 138 1.63 -20.84 -13.94
CA GLY A 138 2.65 -19.82 -13.73
C GLY A 138 2.21 -18.63 -12.86
N ARG A 139 1.00 -18.68 -12.29
CA ARG A 139 0.47 -17.61 -11.41
C ARG A 139 1.30 -17.34 -10.16
N LEU A 140 1.91 -18.37 -9.56
CA LEU A 140 2.60 -18.21 -8.28
C LEU A 140 3.82 -17.30 -8.37
N PRO A 141 4.72 -17.46 -9.38
CA PRO A 141 5.76 -16.46 -9.66
C PRO A 141 5.26 -15.02 -9.79
N LEU A 142 4.13 -14.81 -10.47
CA LEU A 142 3.53 -13.47 -10.67
C LEU A 142 2.91 -12.93 -9.38
N ASN A 143 2.26 -13.78 -8.59
CA ASN A 143 1.80 -13.44 -7.25
C ASN A 143 2.95 -13.01 -6.36
N ASP A 144 4.12 -13.63 -6.52
CA ASP A 144 5.34 -13.29 -5.79
C ASP A 144 6.05 -12.05 -6.35
N ALA A 145 5.65 -11.57 -7.52
CA ALA A 145 6.23 -10.39 -8.17
C ALA A 145 5.76 -9.13 -7.46
N GLY A 146 6.61 -8.11 -7.36
CA GLY A 146 6.28 -6.82 -6.77
C GLY A 146 6.06 -5.72 -7.82
N PRO A 147 5.73 -4.49 -7.38
CA PRO A 147 5.67 -3.31 -8.24
C PRO A 147 7.04 -3.10 -8.90
N GLY A 148 7.04 -2.59 -10.13
CA GLY A 148 8.26 -2.44 -10.92
C GLY A 148 8.71 -3.71 -11.65
N SER A 149 8.03 -4.85 -11.45
CA SER A 149 8.22 -6.01 -12.34
C SER A 149 7.77 -5.68 -13.76
N ARG A 150 8.25 -6.44 -14.75
CA ARG A 150 8.04 -6.16 -16.17
C ARG A 150 7.27 -7.29 -16.84
N VAL A 151 6.39 -6.96 -17.79
CA VAL A 151 5.64 -7.95 -18.55
C VAL A 151 5.82 -7.73 -20.05
N ILE A 152 5.81 -8.83 -20.80
CA ILE A 152 5.72 -8.86 -22.26
C ILE A 152 4.47 -9.66 -22.61
N TYR A 153 3.67 -9.11 -23.50
CA TYR A 153 2.51 -9.78 -24.03
C TYR A 153 2.88 -10.69 -25.20
N TYR A 154 2.38 -11.91 -25.15
CA TYR A 154 2.52 -12.91 -26.20
C TYR A 154 1.16 -13.32 -26.74
N SER A 155 0.86 -12.93 -27.97
CA SER A 155 -0.37 -13.34 -28.67
C SER A 155 -0.25 -14.79 -29.10
N THR A 156 -1.16 -15.64 -28.60
CA THR A 156 -1.18 -17.07 -28.93
C THR A 156 -1.61 -17.33 -30.38
N SER A 157 -1.58 -18.59 -30.83
CA SER A 157 -2.10 -18.98 -32.16
C SER A 157 -3.60 -18.77 -32.34
N LYS A 158 -4.32 -18.51 -31.25
CA LYS A 158 -5.77 -18.25 -31.26
C LYS A 158 -6.11 -16.77 -31.19
N SER A 159 -5.11 -15.88 -31.11
CA SER A 159 -5.32 -14.44 -31.15
C SER A 159 -5.62 -13.95 -32.57
N LYS A 160 -6.55 -13.01 -32.71
CA LYS A 160 -6.93 -12.37 -33.97
C LYS A 160 -5.88 -11.36 -34.42
N LYS A 161 -5.35 -10.57 -33.49
CA LYS A 161 -4.26 -9.60 -33.74
C LYS A 161 -2.92 -10.30 -33.53
N ASN A 162 -2.03 -10.21 -34.53
CA ASN A 162 -0.63 -10.69 -34.47
C ASN A 162 -0.47 -12.12 -33.88
N PRO A 163 -1.15 -13.15 -34.42
CA PRO A 163 -1.06 -14.51 -33.87
C PRO A 163 0.38 -15.00 -33.80
N MET A 164 0.79 -15.59 -32.69
CA MET A 164 2.15 -16.10 -32.45
C MET A 164 3.26 -15.03 -32.47
N HIS A 165 2.96 -13.82 -32.00
CA HIS A 165 3.92 -12.72 -31.85
C HIS A 165 3.96 -12.19 -30.42
N PHE A 166 5.12 -11.66 -30.01
CA PHE A 166 5.21 -10.74 -28.88
C PHE A 166 4.85 -9.34 -29.36
N ASN A 167 3.88 -8.69 -28.71
CA ASN A 167 3.20 -7.52 -29.28
C ASN A 167 3.23 -6.26 -28.41
N ALA A 168 3.50 -6.38 -27.11
CA ALA A 168 3.53 -5.24 -26.21
C ALA A 168 4.34 -5.53 -24.95
N CYS A 169 4.66 -4.50 -24.19
CA CYS A 169 5.18 -4.60 -22.84
C CYS A 169 4.46 -3.65 -21.89
N ALA A 170 4.52 -3.93 -20.59
CA ALA A 170 4.05 -3.06 -19.52
C ALA A 170 4.88 -3.24 -18.24
N GLU A 171 4.65 -2.37 -17.25
CA GLU A 171 5.15 -2.49 -15.89
C GLU A 171 4.03 -2.95 -14.96
N ILE A 172 4.35 -3.86 -14.03
CA ILE A 172 3.45 -4.22 -12.93
C ILE A 172 3.42 -3.06 -11.94
N ASP A 173 2.24 -2.47 -11.78
CA ASP A 173 2.00 -1.45 -10.77
C ASP A 173 1.65 -2.10 -9.43
N TYR A 174 0.74 -3.07 -9.45
CA TYR A 174 0.31 -3.77 -8.24
C TYR A 174 -0.22 -5.16 -8.58
N VAL A 175 -0.17 -6.10 -7.63
CA VAL A 175 -0.82 -7.41 -7.76
C VAL A 175 -1.88 -7.53 -6.68
N ALA A 176 -3.11 -7.19 -7.06
CA ALA A 176 -4.28 -7.28 -6.21
C ALA A 176 -4.71 -8.74 -5.96
N GLY A 177 -5.20 -8.98 -4.75
CA GLY A 177 -5.71 -10.26 -4.29
C GLY A 177 -4.98 -10.77 -3.06
N GLY A 178 -5.71 -11.44 -2.18
CA GLY A 178 -5.17 -11.96 -0.93
C GLY A 178 -4.38 -13.26 -1.13
N TRP A 179 -4.46 -14.13 -0.11
CA TRP A 179 -3.80 -15.44 -0.11
C TRP A 179 -4.44 -16.45 -1.07
N SER A 180 -5.71 -16.25 -1.42
CA SER A 180 -6.50 -17.04 -2.36
C SER A 180 -6.97 -16.18 -3.53
N GLY A 181 -7.17 -16.81 -4.69
CA GLY A 181 -7.68 -16.12 -5.87
C GLY A 181 -9.16 -15.75 -5.76
N PRO A 182 -9.71 -15.03 -6.75
CA PRO A 182 -9.04 -14.54 -7.95
C PRO A 182 -8.04 -13.40 -7.66
N TRP A 183 -7.08 -13.22 -8.57
CA TRP A 183 -6.10 -12.15 -8.54
C TRP A 183 -6.25 -11.24 -9.76
N ALA A 184 -5.76 -10.02 -9.62
CA ALA A 184 -5.61 -9.07 -10.71
C ALA A 184 -4.23 -8.42 -10.61
N THR A 185 -3.49 -8.39 -11.71
CA THR A 185 -2.27 -7.59 -11.82
C THR A 185 -2.61 -6.27 -12.49
N ASP A 186 -2.47 -5.18 -11.78
CA ASP A 186 -2.58 -3.83 -12.33
C ASP A 186 -1.29 -3.47 -13.07
N LEU A 187 -1.46 -2.83 -14.21
CA LEU A 187 -0.39 -2.52 -15.15
C LEU A 187 -0.36 -1.03 -15.46
N LYS A 188 0.85 -0.54 -15.72
CA LYS A 188 1.11 0.81 -16.23
C LYS A 188 2.13 0.78 -17.35
N ASP A 189 2.29 1.92 -18.02
CA ASP A 189 3.24 2.10 -19.11
C ASP A 189 3.11 1.06 -20.22
N TYR A 190 1.87 0.66 -20.52
CA TYR A 190 1.56 -0.24 -21.62
C TYR A 190 1.99 0.40 -22.94
N ARG A 191 2.82 -0.33 -23.69
CA ARG A 191 3.35 0.10 -24.98
C ARG A 191 3.31 -1.06 -25.96
N GLU A 192 2.58 -0.87 -27.07
CA GLU A 192 2.66 -1.80 -28.20
C GLU A 192 4.04 -1.71 -28.85
N PHE A 193 4.55 -2.85 -29.32
CA PHE A 193 5.76 -2.91 -30.11
C PHE A 193 5.47 -2.35 -31.50
N PRO A 194 6.22 -1.33 -31.97
CA PRO A 194 6.14 -0.86 -33.35
C PRO A 194 6.32 -1.98 -34.38
N ALA A 195 7.16 -2.97 -34.06
CA ALA A 195 7.38 -4.17 -34.86
C ALA A 195 7.16 -5.42 -33.99
N PRO A 196 5.95 -6.04 -33.98
CA PRO A 196 5.70 -7.25 -33.23
C PRO A 196 6.71 -8.37 -33.56
N VAL A 197 7.25 -9.04 -32.54
CA VAL A 197 8.34 -10.02 -32.70
C VAL A 197 7.75 -11.41 -32.96
N PRO A 198 8.00 -12.04 -34.13
CA PRO A 198 7.47 -13.36 -34.42
C PRO A 198 8.08 -14.44 -33.50
N SER A 199 7.25 -15.34 -32.96
CA SER A 199 7.72 -16.42 -32.07
C SER A 199 8.66 -17.44 -32.73
N LYS A 200 8.75 -17.45 -34.06
CA LYS A 200 9.72 -18.27 -34.80
C LYS A 200 11.15 -17.71 -34.70
N ASP A 201 11.29 -16.43 -34.37
CA ASP A 201 12.58 -15.75 -34.25
C ASP A 201 13.08 -15.77 -32.79
N VAL A 202 12.33 -16.40 -31.89
CA VAL A 202 12.58 -16.45 -30.44
C VAL A 202 12.58 -17.91 -29.96
N THR A 203 13.70 -18.33 -29.39
CA THR A 203 13.85 -19.60 -28.69
C THR A 203 14.05 -19.31 -27.21
N ILE A 204 13.18 -19.82 -26.32
CA ILE A 204 13.32 -19.65 -24.88
C ILE A 204 13.47 -21.03 -24.24
N GLU A 205 14.63 -21.29 -23.64
CA GLU A 205 14.91 -22.57 -22.98
C GLU A 205 13.89 -22.84 -21.86
N GLY A 206 13.25 -24.01 -21.89
CA GLY A 206 12.28 -24.43 -20.87
C GLY A 206 10.90 -23.75 -20.96
N TRP A 207 10.65 -22.88 -21.95
CA TRP A 207 9.36 -22.22 -22.13
C TRP A 207 8.31 -23.18 -22.69
N ASN A 208 7.25 -23.41 -21.91
CA ASN A 208 6.05 -24.06 -22.40
C ASN A 208 5.04 -22.98 -22.84
N ARG A 209 4.79 -22.88 -24.15
CA ARG A 209 3.84 -21.90 -24.73
C ARG A 209 2.39 -22.09 -24.27
N GLN A 210 2.06 -23.23 -23.66
CA GLN A 210 0.74 -23.46 -23.05
C GLN A 210 0.61 -22.83 -21.66
N ASN A 211 1.73 -22.44 -21.02
CA ASN A 211 1.66 -21.73 -19.77
C ASN A 211 1.17 -20.31 -19.99
N ALA A 212 0.14 -19.91 -19.27
CA ALA A 212 -0.41 -18.55 -19.38
C ALA A 212 0.60 -17.49 -18.93
N ILE A 213 1.35 -17.80 -17.87
CA ILE A 213 2.37 -16.92 -17.30
C ILE A 213 3.70 -17.65 -17.28
N THR A 214 4.77 -16.99 -17.76
CA THR A 214 6.14 -17.53 -17.71
C THR A 214 7.11 -16.46 -17.24
N GLU A 215 7.85 -16.71 -16.17
CA GLU A 215 8.96 -15.84 -15.77
C GLU A 215 10.18 -16.09 -16.67
N ILE A 216 10.81 -15.00 -17.11
CA ILE A 216 12.00 -14.99 -17.97
C ILE A 216 13.09 -14.14 -17.36
N LYS A 217 14.33 -14.36 -17.79
CA LYS A 217 15.45 -13.51 -17.36
C LYS A 217 15.33 -12.09 -17.91
N TRP A 218 15.95 -11.13 -17.21
CA TRP A 218 16.01 -9.73 -17.61
C TRP A 218 16.61 -9.55 -19.01
N GLU A 219 17.67 -10.28 -19.34
CA GLU A 219 18.32 -10.21 -20.64
C GLU A 219 17.38 -10.63 -21.77
N THR A 220 16.55 -11.66 -21.52
CA THR A 220 15.51 -12.10 -22.47
C THR A 220 14.45 -11.02 -22.67
N TYR A 221 14.05 -10.32 -21.61
CA TYR A 221 13.12 -9.20 -21.70
C TYR A 221 13.69 -8.06 -22.55
N VAL A 222 14.93 -7.65 -22.27
CA VAL A 222 15.63 -6.57 -22.99
C VAL A 222 15.75 -6.88 -24.48
N GLU A 223 16.15 -8.11 -24.85
CA GLU A 223 16.25 -8.52 -26.25
C GLU A 223 14.89 -8.48 -26.97
N LEU A 224 13.82 -8.93 -26.31
CA LEU A 224 12.46 -8.91 -26.87
C LEU A 224 11.93 -7.48 -27.07
N VAL A 225 12.11 -6.60 -26.09
CA VAL A 225 11.70 -5.18 -26.18
C VAL A 225 12.49 -4.46 -27.28
N GLY A 226 13.79 -4.69 -27.35
CA GLY A 226 14.67 -4.15 -28.39
C GLY A 226 14.27 -4.61 -29.79
N ALA A 227 14.01 -5.90 -29.97
CA ALA A 227 13.52 -6.45 -31.23
C ALA A 227 12.11 -5.95 -31.59
N GLY A 228 11.31 -5.60 -30.58
CA GLY A 228 10.01 -4.95 -30.74
C GLY A 228 10.07 -3.52 -31.28
N GLY A 229 11.27 -2.91 -31.33
CA GLY A 229 11.48 -1.53 -31.75
C GLY A 229 11.34 -0.50 -30.62
N LEU A 230 11.31 -0.94 -29.37
CA LEU A 230 11.34 -0.07 -28.20
C LEU A 230 12.73 -0.07 -27.57
N SER A 231 13.12 1.03 -26.94
CA SER A 231 14.31 1.02 -26.11
C SER A 231 13.96 0.42 -24.76
N ALA A 232 14.61 -0.68 -24.41
CA ALA A 232 14.71 -1.10 -23.02
C ALA A 232 15.75 -0.21 -22.34
N THR A 233 15.50 1.11 -22.30
CA THR A 233 16.29 1.97 -21.44
C THR A 233 16.17 1.39 -20.03
N HIS A 234 17.31 1.24 -19.36
CA HIS A 234 17.36 1.26 -17.91
C HIS A 234 16.83 2.64 -17.48
N GLU A 235 15.54 2.86 -17.60
CA GLU A 235 14.83 3.53 -16.52
C GLU A 235 14.90 2.53 -15.36
N THR A 236 16.10 2.35 -14.82
CA THR A 236 16.22 2.36 -13.37
C THR A 236 15.27 3.46 -12.96
N HIS A 237 14.26 3.13 -12.16
CA HIS A 237 13.66 4.09 -11.25
C HIS A 237 14.86 4.68 -10.49
N ALA A 238 15.54 5.64 -11.11
CA ALA A 238 16.54 6.48 -10.52
C ALA A 238 15.68 7.18 -9.52
N GLY A 239 15.69 6.66 -8.28
CA GLY A 239 14.81 7.11 -7.22
C GLY A 239 14.87 8.61 -7.30
N SER A 240 13.78 9.21 -7.77
CA SER A 240 13.72 10.63 -8.00
C SER A 240 14.02 11.19 -6.63
N THR A 241 15.25 11.66 -6.40
CA THR A 241 15.55 12.50 -5.25
C THR A 241 14.51 13.58 -5.37
N PRO A 242 13.54 13.67 -4.45
CA PRO A 242 12.40 14.54 -4.64
C PRO A 242 12.96 15.94 -4.81
N ASP A 243 12.81 16.50 -6.01
CA ASP A 243 13.07 17.90 -6.25
C ASP A 243 12.07 18.65 -5.35
N PRO A 244 12.51 19.36 -4.30
CA PRO A 244 11.63 19.86 -3.26
C PRO A 244 10.62 20.91 -3.76
N THR A 245 10.66 21.28 -5.04
CA THR A 245 9.79 22.30 -5.63
C THR A 245 8.79 21.79 -6.66
N ASP A 246 8.88 20.54 -7.12
CA ASP A 246 7.84 19.98 -7.98
C ASP A 246 6.82 19.20 -7.15
N SER A 247 5.58 19.67 -7.17
CA SER A 247 4.42 18.94 -6.68
C SER A 247 4.19 17.71 -7.57
N VAL A 248 4.95 16.66 -7.31
CA VAL A 248 4.93 15.40 -8.05
C VAL A 248 3.57 14.73 -7.87
N ASP A 249 2.88 14.50 -8.98
CA ASP A 249 1.84 13.49 -9.12
C ASP A 249 2.37 12.17 -8.55
N ASP A 250 1.87 11.79 -7.38
CA ASP A 250 2.12 10.52 -6.70
C ASP A 250 1.67 9.35 -7.61
N PRO A 251 2.59 8.75 -8.39
CA PRO A 251 2.22 7.89 -9.52
C PRO A 251 1.82 6.49 -9.06
N GLY A 252 1.75 6.25 -7.75
CA GLY A 252 1.35 4.97 -7.17
C GLY A 252 0.37 5.12 -6.01
N GLY A 253 0.69 5.90 -4.96
CA GLY A 253 -0.08 5.89 -3.71
C GLY A 253 -1.53 6.33 -3.88
N SER A 254 -1.74 7.49 -4.50
CA SER A 254 -3.07 8.08 -4.69
C SER A 254 -3.94 7.28 -5.67
N GLN A 255 -3.36 6.72 -6.74
CA GLN A 255 -4.10 5.88 -7.69
C GLN A 255 -4.36 4.47 -7.16
N VAL A 256 -3.38 3.81 -6.54
CA VAL A 256 -3.53 2.47 -5.93
C VAL A 256 -4.59 2.54 -4.85
N ALA A 257 -4.53 3.54 -3.99
CA ALA A 257 -5.47 3.63 -2.92
C ALA A 257 -6.87 4.03 -3.46
N ARG A 258 -7.01 4.93 -4.46
CA ARG A 258 -8.31 5.23 -5.10
C ARG A 258 -8.90 4.00 -5.81
N LYS A 259 -8.06 3.16 -6.39
CA LYS A 259 -8.47 1.91 -7.06
C LYS A 259 -8.81 0.80 -6.08
N ALA A 260 -8.10 0.68 -4.96
CA ALA A 260 -8.49 -0.19 -3.85
C ALA A 260 -9.91 0.14 -3.40
N ILE A 261 -10.22 1.42 -3.19
CA ILE A 261 -11.59 1.87 -2.84
C ILE A 261 -12.59 1.44 -3.91
N ASN A 262 -12.30 1.69 -5.19
CA ASN A 262 -13.20 1.30 -6.29
C ASN A 262 -13.37 -0.22 -6.42
N ALA A 263 -12.33 -1.02 -6.16
CA ALA A 263 -12.37 -2.48 -6.18
C ALA A 263 -13.19 -3.05 -5.00
N PHE A 264 -13.29 -2.32 -3.90
CA PHE A 264 -14.03 -2.71 -2.70
C PHE A 264 -15.38 -2.00 -2.51
N ALA A 265 -15.83 -1.21 -3.50
CA ALA A 265 -17.12 -0.51 -3.50
C ALA A 265 -18.34 -1.43 -3.31
N GLY A 266 -18.16 -2.75 -3.36
CA GLY A 266 -19.21 -3.75 -3.09
C GLY A 266 -19.44 -4.11 -1.61
N SER A 267 -18.58 -3.68 -0.67
CA SER A 267 -18.73 -4.03 0.75
C SER A 267 -18.65 -2.86 1.73
N ASP A 268 -18.68 -1.61 1.25
CA ASP A 268 -18.73 -0.41 2.11
C ASP A 268 -20.14 -0.24 2.71
N ASP A 269 -20.59 -1.23 3.47
CA ASP A 269 -21.84 -1.21 4.22
C ASP A 269 -21.50 -1.12 5.72
N PRO A 270 -20.98 0.03 6.22
CA PRO A 270 -20.62 0.14 7.63
C PRO A 270 -21.86 -0.08 8.48
N ALA A 271 -21.67 -0.74 9.62
CA ALA A 271 -22.73 -0.89 10.61
C ALA A 271 -23.27 0.50 11.02
N PRO A 272 -24.57 0.64 11.27
CA PRO A 272 -25.11 1.89 11.79
C PRO A 272 -24.41 2.25 13.09
N LEU A 273 -24.02 3.52 13.22
CA LEU A 273 -23.43 4.01 14.47
C LEU A 273 -24.51 4.17 15.53
N ASP A 274 -24.27 3.58 16.70
CA ASP A 274 -25.06 3.90 17.89
C ASP A 274 -24.57 5.25 18.44
N VAL A 275 -25.30 6.31 18.11
CA VAL A 275 -25.03 7.65 18.62
C VAL A 275 -25.76 7.76 19.96
N PRO A 276 -25.05 7.73 21.11
CA PRO A 276 -25.70 7.86 22.40
C PRO A 276 -26.42 9.22 22.48
N SER A 277 -27.54 9.25 23.20
CA SER A 277 -28.25 10.51 23.46
C SER A 277 -27.28 11.51 24.09
N LEU A 278 -27.06 12.64 23.41
CA LEU A 278 -26.19 13.68 23.93
C LEU A 278 -26.77 14.25 25.24
N PRO A 279 -25.93 14.54 26.24
CA PRO A 279 -26.41 15.07 27.50
C PRO A 279 -27.11 16.42 27.28
N THR A 280 -28.41 16.47 27.59
CA THR A 280 -29.25 17.69 27.42
C THR A 280 -28.97 18.76 28.48
N LYS A 281 -28.14 18.46 29.48
CA LYS A 281 -27.86 19.35 30.60
C LYS A 281 -26.44 19.86 30.52
N VAL A 282 -26.33 21.17 30.40
CA VAL A 282 -25.12 21.96 30.61
C VAL A 282 -24.65 21.69 32.04
N GLY A 283 -23.79 20.69 32.22
CA GLY A 283 -22.93 20.64 33.39
C GLY A 283 -22.14 21.93 33.38
N THR A 284 -22.17 22.69 34.47
CA THR A 284 -21.33 23.87 34.64
C THR A 284 -19.88 23.44 34.47
N SER A 285 -19.36 23.60 33.26
CA SER A 285 -17.98 23.31 32.94
C SER A 285 -17.14 24.19 33.85
N THR A 286 -16.38 23.58 34.76
CA THR A 286 -15.21 24.26 35.30
C THR A 286 -14.38 24.74 34.12
N LEU A 287 -13.93 26.00 34.16
CA LEU A 287 -13.03 26.53 33.14
C LEU A 287 -11.88 25.52 32.95
N PRO A 288 -11.56 25.14 31.71
CA PRO A 288 -10.43 24.26 31.46
C PRO A 288 -9.22 24.83 32.17
N THR A 289 -8.56 24.02 32.99
CA THR A 289 -7.36 24.47 33.69
C THR A 289 -6.35 24.81 32.61
N PRO A 290 -5.96 26.09 32.43
CA PRO A 290 -4.95 26.42 31.45
C PRO A 290 -3.70 25.60 31.79
N PRO A 291 -3.02 25.01 30.79
CA PRO A 291 -1.82 24.24 31.06
C PRO A 291 -0.85 25.12 31.86
N SER A 292 -0.47 24.67 33.06
CA SER A 292 0.53 25.35 33.87
C SER A 292 1.91 25.02 33.32
N TYR A 293 2.70 26.06 33.09
CA TYR A 293 4.09 25.94 32.69
C TYR A 293 4.97 26.09 33.93
N ILE A 294 5.91 25.16 34.11
CA ILE A 294 7.01 25.32 35.06
C ILE A 294 8.25 25.60 34.21
N GLU A 295 8.72 26.85 34.22
CA GLU A 295 10.05 27.16 33.71
C GLU A 295 11.08 26.56 34.67
N THR A 296 11.80 25.54 34.22
CA THR A 296 12.97 25.04 34.94
C THR A 296 14.19 25.90 34.57
N PRO A 297 15.08 26.25 35.52
CA PRO A 297 16.26 27.08 35.26
C PRO A 297 17.19 26.53 34.18
N GLU A 298 17.12 25.23 33.88
CA GLU A 298 17.95 24.57 32.85
C GLU A 298 17.53 24.88 31.40
N GLY A 299 16.47 25.68 31.17
CA GLY A 299 15.88 25.84 29.85
C GLY A 299 15.21 24.53 29.40
N VAL A 300 14.27 24.62 28.48
CA VAL A 300 13.52 23.45 27.99
C VAL A 300 14.48 22.51 27.26
N GLN A 301 15.11 21.57 27.97
CA GLN A 301 15.50 20.32 27.35
C GLN A 301 14.20 19.66 26.96
N THR A 302 13.87 19.72 25.68
CA THR A 302 12.90 18.80 25.10
C THR A 302 13.44 17.42 25.39
N THR A 303 12.91 16.76 26.43
CA THR A 303 12.94 15.31 26.49
C THR A 303 12.16 14.86 25.27
N ARG A 304 12.86 14.72 24.15
CA ARG A 304 12.40 13.97 22.97
C ARG A 304 12.07 12.60 23.51
N GLY A 305 10.80 12.41 23.89
CA GLY A 305 10.29 11.09 24.21
C GLY A 305 10.69 10.17 23.08
N THR A 306 11.27 9.02 23.42
CA THR A 306 11.72 7.97 22.51
C THR A 306 10.90 7.97 21.23
N TYR A 307 11.55 8.52 20.19
CA TYR A 307 11.09 8.70 18.82
C TYR A 307 9.90 7.79 18.47
N LEU A 308 8.70 8.38 18.37
CA LEU A 308 7.78 7.86 17.36
C LEU A 308 8.50 8.11 16.03
N PRO A 309 8.84 7.06 15.25
CA PRO A 309 9.46 7.26 13.96
C PRO A 309 8.59 8.23 13.16
N SER A 310 9.23 9.22 12.54
CA SER A 310 8.56 10.10 11.60
C SER A 310 7.95 9.21 10.53
N LEU A 311 6.63 8.98 10.60
CA LEU A 311 5.92 8.29 9.54
C LEU A 311 6.21 9.08 8.27
N THR A 312 6.86 8.43 7.30
CA THR A 312 7.02 8.96 5.95
C THR A 312 5.61 9.24 5.43
N SER A 313 5.23 10.52 5.50
CA SER A 313 3.89 10.99 5.19
C SER A 313 3.75 10.95 3.68
N ASN A 314 3.13 9.91 3.13
CA ASN A 314 2.63 9.95 1.76
C ASN A 314 1.38 10.87 1.72
N PRO A 315 1.45 12.09 1.16
CA PRO A 315 0.34 13.04 1.19
C PRO A 315 -0.86 12.55 0.37
N GLY A 316 -0.62 11.79 -0.70
CA GLY A 316 -1.67 11.21 -1.55
C GLY A 316 -2.51 10.18 -0.78
N GLU A 317 -1.85 9.26 -0.08
CA GLU A 317 -2.54 8.31 0.79
C GLU A 317 -3.28 8.98 1.95
N ASN A 318 -2.71 10.03 2.55
CA ASN A 318 -3.35 10.74 3.65
C ASN A 318 -4.62 11.44 3.19
N LYS A 319 -4.58 12.13 2.03
CA LYS A 319 -5.75 12.78 1.43
C LYS A 319 -6.83 11.76 1.08
N LEU A 320 -6.44 10.57 0.63
CA LEU A 320 -7.40 9.53 0.33
C LEU A 320 -8.00 8.89 1.60
N ALA A 321 -7.18 8.63 2.61
CA ALA A 321 -7.63 8.15 3.91
C ALA A 321 -8.64 9.12 4.53
N GLU A 322 -8.39 10.43 4.42
CA GLU A 322 -9.31 11.49 4.82
C GLU A 322 -10.63 11.42 4.05
N HIS A 323 -10.58 11.41 2.71
CA HIS A 323 -11.78 11.33 1.87
C HIS A 323 -12.63 10.08 2.18
N ARG A 324 -12.01 8.89 2.23
CA ARG A 324 -12.73 7.64 2.53
C ARG A 324 -13.30 7.64 3.95
N ALA A 325 -12.61 8.23 4.92
CA ALA A 325 -13.15 8.36 6.27
C ALA A 325 -14.41 9.22 6.28
N VAL A 326 -14.43 10.34 5.54
CA VAL A 326 -15.60 11.22 5.42
C VAL A 326 -16.77 10.50 4.77
N ASP A 327 -16.53 9.74 3.69
CA ASP A 327 -17.56 8.95 3.01
C ASP A 327 -18.18 7.90 3.97
N LEU A 328 -17.32 7.12 4.65
CA LEU A 328 -17.75 6.07 5.58
C LEU A 328 -18.48 6.64 6.81
N ALA A 329 -17.99 7.74 7.37
CA ALA A 329 -18.63 8.44 8.48
C ALA A 329 -20.02 8.95 8.08
N THR A 330 -20.13 9.58 6.91
CA THR A 330 -21.39 10.09 6.36
C THR A 330 -22.39 8.97 6.13
N LEU A 331 -21.96 7.85 5.54
CA LEU A 331 -22.80 6.69 5.31
C LEU A 331 -23.29 6.06 6.63
N ALA A 332 -22.39 5.89 7.60
CA ALA A 332 -22.73 5.28 8.89
C ALA A 332 -23.71 6.14 9.71
N LEU A 333 -23.55 7.47 9.72
CA LEU A 333 -24.47 8.40 10.37
C LEU A 333 -25.82 8.49 9.63
N THR A 334 -25.80 8.46 8.30
CA THR A 334 -27.03 8.43 7.49
C THR A 334 -27.88 7.20 7.81
N LYS A 335 -27.25 6.02 7.94
CA LYS A 335 -27.95 4.79 8.38
C LYS A 335 -28.48 4.87 9.80
N ALA A 336 -27.81 5.63 10.67
CA ALA A 336 -28.29 5.93 12.01
C ALA A 336 -29.43 6.99 12.02
N GLY A 337 -29.88 7.46 10.85
CA GLY A 337 -31.00 8.38 10.68
C GLY A 337 -30.63 9.86 10.86
N TRP A 338 -29.33 10.20 10.78
CA TRP A 338 -28.86 11.57 10.74
C TRP A 338 -28.78 12.06 9.29
N THR A 339 -29.08 13.33 9.04
CA THR A 339 -28.96 13.93 7.70
C THR A 339 -27.82 14.92 7.70
N LEU A 340 -26.90 14.83 6.74
CA LEU A 340 -25.84 15.84 6.58
C LEU A 340 -26.49 17.20 6.30
N HIS A 341 -26.34 18.14 7.25
CA HIS A 341 -26.87 19.49 7.15
C HIS A 341 -25.89 20.40 6.43
N ARG A 342 -24.59 20.29 6.76
CA ARG A 342 -23.52 21.12 6.19
C ARG A 342 -22.17 20.41 6.24
N ASP A 343 -21.37 20.60 5.19
CA ASP A 343 -19.93 20.32 5.15
C ASP A 343 -19.16 21.56 5.65
N CYS A 344 -18.34 21.37 6.68
CA CYS A 344 -17.62 22.40 7.42
C CYS A 344 -16.09 22.27 7.30
N GLN A 345 -15.56 21.35 6.50
CA GLN A 345 -14.12 21.05 6.42
C GLN A 345 -13.26 22.27 6.08
N SER A 346 -13.81 23.19 5.28
CA SER A 346 -13.12 24.42 4.86
C SER A 346 -13.44 25.67 5.70
N ASP A 347 -14.40 25.58 6.63
CA ASP A 347 -14.84 26.71 7.45
C ASP A 347 -13.90 26.99 8.63
N GLY A 348 -13.02 26.04 8.92
CA GLY A 348 -12.08 26.12 10.05
C GLY A 348 -12.79 26.22 11.39
N VAL A 349 -13.98 25.65 11.57
CA VAL A 349 -14.79 25.77 12.81
C VAL A 349 -14.36 24.81 13.92
N GLY A 350 -13.50 23.83 13.62
CA GLY A 350 -12.99 22.82 14.56
C GLY A 350 -13.74 21.49 14.55
N TYR A 351 -14.50 21.24 13.49
CA TYR A 351 -15.10 19.96 13.12
C TYR A 351 -15.32 19.95 11.60
N ASP A 352 -15.49 18.78 11.02
CA ASP A 352 -15.57 18.56 9.57
C ASP A 352 -17.02 18.61 9.05
N LEU A 353 -17.97 18.04 9.78
CA LEU A 353 -19.35 17.85 9.31
C LEU A 353 -20.37 18.28 10.36
N ASP A 354 -21.53 18.78 9.93
CA ASP A 354 -22.69 19.09 10.77
C ASP A 354 -23.89 18.24 10.31
N PHE A 355 -24.42 17.42 11.22
CA PHE A 355 -25.56 16.54 10.98
C PHE A 355 -26.78 16.98 11.77
N LEU A 356 -27.97 16.79 11.19
CA LEU A 356 -29.25 17.13 11.81
C LEU A 356 -30.13 15.88 11.97
N LYS A 357 -30.73 15.70 13.15
CA LYS A 357 -31.77 14.70 13.40
C LYS A 357 -32.80 15.24 14.38
N ASN A 358 -34.08 15.28 13.97
CA ASN A 358 -35.18 15.78 14.80
C ASN A 358 -34.96 17.20 15.39
N GLY A 359 -34.22 18.07 14.67
CA GLY A 359 -33.88 19.42 15.14
C GLY A 359 -32.62 19.50 16.01
N GLU A 360 -31.98 18.37 16.32
CA GLU A 360 -30.70 18.32 17.04
C GLU A 360 -29.53 18.29 16.07
N HIS A 361 -28.51 19.10 16.36
CA HIS A 361 -27.26 19.13 15.61
C HIS A 361 -26.21 18.22 16.25
N LEU A 362 -25.39 17.59 15.42
CA LEU A 362 -24.23 16.79 15.79
C LEU A 362 -23.03 17.30 15.01
N HIS A 363 -22.04 17.84 15.72
CA HIS A 363 -20.82 18.37 15.11
C HIS A 363 -19.76 17.27 15.10
N VAL A 364 -19.29 16.87 13.92
CA VAL A 364 -18.50 15.66 13.74
C VAL A 364 -17.12 16.02 13.20
N GLU A 365 -16.09 15.66 13.95
CA GLU A 365 -14.71 15.58 13.45
C GLU A 365 -14.45 14.17 12.88
N VAL A 366 -13.84 14.06 11.70
CA VAL A 366 -13.60 12.79 11.04
C VAL A 366 -12.10 12.48 11.02
N LYS A 367 -11.71 11.28 11.47
CA LYS A 367 -10.31 10.83 11.46
C LYS A 367 -10.14 9.53 10.68
N GLY A 368 -9.45 9.60 9.54
CA GLY A 368 -9.01 8.43 8.79
C GLY A 368 -7.72 7.85 9.34
N ILE A 369 -7.76 6.62 9.85
CA ILE A 369 -6.62 5.94 10.48
C ILE A 369 -6.28 4.70 9.65
N LYS A 370 -5.08 4.68 9.08
CA LYS A 370 -4.61 3.55 8.25
C LYS A 370 -4.36 2.28 9.05
N ALA A 371 -4.02 2.42 10.34
CA ALA A 371 -3.79 1.31 11.26
C ALA A 371 -5.08 0.84 11.95
N SER A 372 -5.01 -0.32 12.60
CA SER A 372 -6.10 -0.86 13.43
C SER A 372 -6.23 -0.19 14.80
N LYS A 373 -5.18 0.48 15.27
CA LYS A 373 -5.17 1.14 16.57
C LYS A 373 -5.78 2.54 16.47
N LEU A 374 -6.73 2.87 17.36
CA LEU A 374 -7.27 4.22 17.52
C LEU A 374 -6.20 5.17 18.07
N THR A 375 -5.45 5.79 17.18
CA THR A 375 -4.46 6.83 17.50
C THR A 375 -4.48 7.87 16.39
N PHE A 376 -4.78 9.11 16.76
CA PHE A 376 -4.92 10.23 15.84
C PHE A 376 -4.51 11.53 16.54
N ASN A 377 -4.16 12.53 15.76
CA ASN A 377 -3.88 13.86 16.26
C ASN A 377 -5.14 14.71 16.23
N LEU A 378 -5.26 15.64 17.19
CA LEU A 378 -6.22 16.73 17.16
C LEU A 378 -5.47 18.05 17.07
N THR A 379 -5.96 18.98 16.25
CA THR A 379 -5.46 20.35 16.29
C THR A 379 -5.91 21.05 17.58
N PRO A 380 -5.24 22.14 18.01
CA PRO A 380 -5.68 22.89 19.18
C PRO A 380 -7.14 23.35 19.12
N LYS A 381 -7.64 23.65 17.91
CA LYS A 381 -9.02 24.11 17.70
C LYS A 381 -10.03 22.97 17.78
N GLU A 382 -9.73 21.82 17.18
CA GLU A 382 -10.53 20.59 17.33
C GLU A 382 -10.61 20.17 18.80
N TYR A 383 -9.49 20.20 19.51
CA TYR A 383 -9.48 19.87 20.94
C TYR A 383 -10.28 20.88 21.77
N TRP A 384 -10.15 22.18 21.49
CA TRP A 384 -10.97 23.20 22.13
C TRP A 384 -12.48 22.97 21.89
N ARG A 385 -12.88 22.54 20.69
CA ARG A 385 -14.27 22.13 20.42
C ARG A 385 -14.66 20.90 21.23
N ALA A 386 -13.82 19.88 21.28
CA ALA A 386 -14.05 18.72 22.16
C ALA A 386 -14.28 19.16 23.62
N GLU A 387 -13.60 20.20 24.10
CA GLU A 387 -13.77 20.73 25.46
C GLU A 387 -14.99 21.65 25.64
N THR A 388 -15.51 22.30 24.60
CA THR A 388 -16.49 23.40 24.77
C THR A 388 -17.82 23.18 24.06
N ASP A 389 -17.90 22.21 23.15
CA ASP A 389 -19.06 21.94 22.33
C ASP A 389 -19.70 20.60 22.74
N ASP A 390 -20.87 20.68 23.36
CA ASP A 390 -21.60 19.52 23.90
C ASP A 390 -22.13 18.58 22.82
N ARG A 391 -22.16 19.04 21.57
CA ARG A 391 -22.60 18.28 20.39
C ARG A 391 -21.43 17.69 19.60
N TRP A 392 -20.20 17.92 20.05
CA TRP A 392 -19.01 17.50 19.33
C TRP A 392 -18.68 16.02 19.58
N VAL A 393 -18.41 15.31 18.49
CA VAL A 393 -17.96 13.91 18.49
C VAL A 393 -16.84 13.70 17.48
N VAL A 394 -16.05 12.64 17.66
CA VAL A 394 -15.15 12.12 16.63
C VAL A 394 -15.75 10.86 16.02
N VAL A 395 -15.82 10.80 14.70
CA VAL A 395 -15.96 9.54 13.97
C VAL A 395 -14.58 9.15 13.45
N ALA A 396 -13.98 8.13 14.07
CA ALA A 396 -12.67 7.60 13.70
C ALA A 396 -12.85 6.32 12.88
N VAL A 397 -12.21 6.25 11.72
CA VAL A 397 -12.25 5.08 10.85
C VAL A 397 -10.90 4.39 10.86
N THR A 398 -10.79 3.24 11.50
CA THR A 398 -9.55 2.43 11.51
C THR A 398 -9.49 1.46 10.35
N ASN A 399 -8.28 1.10 9.94
CA ASN A 399 -8.04 0.37 8.70
C ASN A 399 -8.75 1.04 7.51
N VAL A 400 -8.74 2.38 7.44
CA VAL A 400 -9.59 3.15 6.52
C VAL A 400 -9.37 2.83 5.04
N LEU A 401 -8.18 2.35 4.66
CA LEU A 401 -7.86 1.92 3.30
C LEU A 401 -8.01 0.41 3.07
N ALA A 402 -8.38 -0.36 4.10
CA ALA A 402 -8.62 -1.80 3.99
C ALA A 402 -10.02 -2.11 3.44
N PRO A 403 -10.29 -3.36 3.01
CA PRO A 403 -11.62 -3.77 2.53
C PRO A 403 -12.70 -3.76 3.61
N THR A 404 -12.31 -3.97 4.87
CA THR A 404 -13.20 -4.03 6.03
C THR A 404 -12.80 -2.93 7.04
N PRO A 405 -13.13 -1.66 6.77
CA PRO A 405 -12.86 -0.58 7.71
C PRO A 405 -13.75 -0.71 8.95
N GLU A 406 -13.25 -0.25 10.08
CA GLU A 406 -14.04 -0.18 11.32
C GLU A 406 -14.34 1.29 11.65
N VAL A 407 -15.62 1.60 11.85
CA VAL A 407 -16.07 2.96 12.17
C VAL A 407 -16.37 3.04 13.66
N HIS A 408 -15.72 3.99 14.34
CA HIS A 408 -15.82 4.21 15.79
C HIS A 408 -16.39 5.58 16.06
N LEU A 409 -17.35 5.68 16.98
CA LEU A 409 -17.83 6.96 17.50
C LEU A 409 -17.28 7.21 18.91
N LEU A 410 -16.63 8.34 19.08
CA LEU A 410 -16.08 8.80 20.35
C LEU A 410 -16.76 10.11 20.75
N THR A 411 -17.43 10.11 21.90
CA THR A 411 -18.02 11.33 22.46
C THR A 411 -16.92 12.28 22.94
N ARG A 412 -17.25 13.58 23.04
CA ARG A 412 -16.41 14.60 23.65
C ARG A 412 -15.75 14.13 24.95
N ASP A 413 -16.54 13.56 25.87
CA ASP A 413 -16.03 13.17 27.20
C ASP A 413 -14.97 12.06 27.11
N ARG A 414 -15.15 11.11 26.18
CA ARG A 414 -14.14 10.07 25.92
C ARG A 414 -12.86 10.64 25.32
N VAL A 415 -12.97 11.63 24.43
CA VAL A 415 -11.82 12.29 23.81
C VAL A 415 -11.06 13.15 24.81
N VAL A 416 -11.77 13.94 25.63
CA VAL A 416 -11.18 14.80 26.66
C VAL A 416 -10.50 13.98 27.75
N ALA A 417 -11.08 12.84 28.14
CA ALA A 417 -10.52 11.95 29.17
C ALA A 417 -9.38 11.05 28.66
N ALA A 418 -9.10 11.01 27.35
CA ALA A 418 -8.08 10.15 26.80
C ALA A 418 -6.65 10.58 27.20
N ASN A 419 -5.74 9.61 27.33
CA ASN A 419 -4.33 9.89 27.55
C ASN A 419 -3.76 10.66 26.34
N ARG A 420 -3.18 11.84 26.59
CA ARG A 420 -2.65 12.73 25.55
C ARG A 420 -1.14 12.94 25.67
N VAL A 421 -0.48 13.06 24.52
CA VAL A 421 0.91 13.48 24.40
C VAL A 421 0.95 14.70 23.48
N VAL A 422 1.56 15.79 23.91
CA VAL A 422 1.74 16.98 23.07
C VAL A 422 2.88 16.70 22.09
N THR A 423 2.57 16.68 20.80
CA THR A 423 3.52 16.30 19.73
C THR A 423 4.21 17.49 19.07
N GLY A 424 3.75 18.73 19.28
CA GLY A 424 4.39 19.94 18.78
C GLY A 424 3.61 21.22 19.06
N PHE A 425 4.26 22.37 18.80
CA PHE A 425 3.66 23.71 18.87
C PHE A 425 3.90 24.46 17.56
N ARG A 426 2.92 25.27 17.13
CA ARG A 426 3.08 26.21 16.01
C ARG A 426 3.25 27.61 16.58
N LEU A 427 4.47 28.14 16.55
CA LEU A 427 4.75 29.52 16.91
C LEU A 427 4.38 30.41 15.73
N ILE A 428 3.42 31.32 15.93
CA ILE A 428 3.12 32.39 14.97
C ILE A 428 3.84 33.62 15.52
N LEU A 429 4.86 34.08 14.79
CA LEU A 429 5.62 35.29 15.10
C LEU A 429 4.92 36.53 14.52
#